data_AF-A0A840L5S3-F1
#
_entry.id   AF-A0A840L5S3-F1
#
_cell.length_a   1.000
_cell.length_b   1.000
_cell.length_c   1.000
_cell.angle_alpha   90.00
_cell.angle_beta   90.00
_cell.angle_gamma   90.00
#
_symmetry.space_group_name_H-M   'P 1'
#
loop_
_entity.id
_entity.type
_entity.pdbx_description
1 polymer ?
#
loop_
_entity_poly.entity_id
_entity_poly.type
_entity_poly.pdbx_seq_one_letter_code
_entity_poly.pdbx_strand_id
1 'polypeptide(L)'
;MQAPRLFAALLLSCAGQAFAAAPAYLVVDHSTEILMNQAKAQTLWDADLSPKLAKLYPVKKWGFVTEVEGGFDNDKNCVITARTMMMPRNGKTLSFKPAKTATTYGVQSASSLEQCQALAKTKLSESISAVRSALLKN
;
A
#
# COMPACT_ATOMS: atom_id res chain seq x y z
N MET A 1 -55.31 26.28 27.01
CA MET A 1 -54.87 25.03 26.36
C MET A 1 -53.42 25.22 25.90
N GLN A 2 -52.49 24.61 26.62
CA GLN A 2 -51.04 24.67 26.40
C GLN A 2 -50.58 23.32 25.84
N ALA A 3 -50.09 23.30 24.61
CA ALA A 3 -49.20 22.27 24.07
C ALA A 3 -48.87 22.68 22.62
N PRO A 4 -47.71 23.31 22.37
CA PRO A 4 -46.68 22.56 21.64
C PRO A 4 -45.27 23.15 21.87
N ARG A 5 -44.48 22.64 22.83
CA ARG A 5 -43.05 23.00 22.94
C ARG A 5 -42.11 21.84 23.26
N LEU A 6 -42.56 20.59 23.09
CA LEU A 6 -41.78 19.41 23.51
C LEU A 6 -41.22 18.54 22.37
N PHE A 7 -41.41 18.90 21.09
CA PHE A 7 -40.97 18.06 19.97
C PHE A 7 -39.65 18.46 19.28
N ALA A 8 -39.00 19.56 19.68
CA ALA A 8 -37.77 20.03 19.02
C ALA A 8 -36.48 19.43 19.61
N ALA A 9 -36.53 18.75 20.75
CA ALA A 9 -35.33 18.30 21.46
C ALA A 9 -34.81 16.90 21.06
N LEU A 10 -35.59 16.11 20.31
CA LEU A 10 -35.22 14.72 20.00
C LEU A 10 -34.45 14.51 18.68
N LEU A 11 -34.31 15.54 17.84
CA LEU A 11 -33.69 15.41 16.50
C LEU A 11 -32.19 15.73 16.47
N LEU A 12 -31.59 16.13 17.60
CA LEU A 12 -30.16 16.46 17.69
C LEU A 12 -29.27 15.29 18.16
N SER A 13 -29.83 14.11 18.42
CA SER A 13 -29.10 12.94 18.93
C SER A 13 -28.37 12.14 17.84
N CYS A 14 -28.58 12.46 16.56
CA CYS A 14 -27.94 11.79 15.43
C CYS A 14 -26.78 12.63 14.85
N ALA A 15 -25.97 13.25 15.70
CA ALA A 15 -24.64 13.68 15.30
C ALA A 15 -23.81 12.42 15.03
N GLY A 16 -23.92 11.88 13.81
CA GLY A 16 -23.09 10.79 13.35
C GLY A 16 -21.64 11.14 13.64
N GLN A 17 -20.97 10.30 14.42
CA GLN A 17 -19.52 10.37 14.60
C GLN A 17 -18.91 10.25 13.21
N ALA A 18 -18.53 11.38 12.62
CA ALA A 18 -17.68 11.39 11.44
C ALA A 18 -16.31 10.91 11.90
N PHE A 19 -16.11 9.59 11.90
CA PHE A 19 -14.79 9.00 12.07
C PHE A 19 -13.94 9.51 10.90
N ALA A 20 -12.97 10.37 11.21
CA ALA A 20 -11.99 10.79 10.23
C ALA A 20 -11.38 9.53 9.60
N ALA A 21 -11.39 9.46 8.27
CA ALA A 21 -10.82 8.34 7.54
C ALA A 21 -9.38 8.08 8.03
N ALA A 22 -9.03 6.81 8.17
CA ALA A 22 -7.69 6.44 8.61
C ALA A 22 -6.63 7.11 7.70
N PRO A 23 -5.52 7.60 8.26
CA PRO A 23 -4.47 8.22 7.47
C PRO A 23 -3.98 7.27 6.37
N ALA A 24 -4.23 7.61 5.11
CA ALA A 24 -3.82 6.82 3.96
C ALA A 24 -2.52 7.37 3.36
N TYR A 25 -1.53 6.50 3.18
CA TYR A 25 -0.32 6.84 2.45
C TYR A 25 -0.62 6.97 0.95
N LEU A 26 0.12 7.84 0.27
CA LEU A 26 0.18 7.81 -1.19
C LEU A 26 1.05 6.61 -1.60
N VAL A 27 0.47 5.67 -2.32
CA VAL A 27 1.17 4.55 -2.95
C VAL A 27 1.20 4.78 -4.46
N VAL A 28 2.36 4.62 -5.08
CA VAL A 28 2.52 4.68 -6.54
C VAL A 28 3.15 3.37 -7.01
N ASP A 29 2.50 2.71 -7.96
CA ASP A 29 3.00 1.48 -8.57
C ASP A 29 3.60 1.76 -9.95
N HIS A 30 4.82 1.28 -10.16
CA HIS A 30 5.57 1.35 -11.43
C HIS A 30 5.85 -0.04 -12.00
N SER A 31 4.99 -1.01 -11.67
CA SER A 31 5.18 -2.38 -12.09
C SER A 31 4.89 -2.60 -13.57
N THR A 32 5.43 -3.70 -14.10
CA THR A 32 4.98 -4.24 -15.40
C THR A 32 3.52 -4.66 -15.28
N GLU A 33 2.62 -4.05 -16.05
CA GLU A 33 1.16 -4.19 -15.85
C GLU A 33 0.64 -5.64 -15.86
N ILE A 34 1.28 -6.51 -16.66
CA ILE A 34 0.90 -7.92 -16.75
C ILE A 34 1.18 -8.68 -15.44
N LEU A 35 2.09 -8.20 -14.60
CA LEU A 35 2.50 -8.83 -13.33
C LEU A 35 1.78 -8.20 -12.14
N MET A 36 1.68 -6.87 -12.12
CA MET A 36 1.12 -6.10 -11.01
C MET A 36 0.57 -4.77 -11.51
N ASN A 37 -0.38 -4.20 -10.77
CA ASN A 37 -0.93 -2.87 -11.07
C ASN A 37 -1.23 -2.10 -9.79
N GLN A 38 -1.49 -0.80 -9.94
CA GLN A 38 -1.79 0.12 -8.85
C GLN A 38 -2.86 -0.39 -7.88
N ALA A 39 -3.96 -0.96 -8.37
CA ALA A 39 -5.07 -1.42 -7.51
C ALA A 39 -4.65 -2.63 -6.64
N LYS A 40 -3.93 -3.58 -7.24
CA LYS A 40 -3.39 -4.75 -6.54
C LYS A 40 -2.31 -4.32 -5.53
N ALA A 41 -1.40 -3.43 -5.92
CA ALA A 41 -0.36 -2.89 -5.04
C ALA A 41 -0.95 -2.13 -3.83
N GLN A 42 -1.98 -1.30 -4.05
CA GLN A 42 -2.69 -0.61 -2.98
C GLN A 42 -3.32 -1.61 -1.99
N THR A 43 -3.94 -2.67 -2.50
CA THR A 43 -4.54 -3.73 -1.67
C THR A 43 -3.51 -4.41 -0.76
N LEU A 44 -2.28 -4.63 -1.27
CA LEU A 44 -1.18 -5.16 -0.46
C LEU A 44 -0.77 -4.20 0.66
N TRP A 45 -0.71 -2.91 0.37
CA TRP A 45 -0.40 -1.90 1.39
C TRP A 45 -1.48 -1.80 2.45
N ASP A 46 -2.76 -1.81 2.08
CA ASP A 46 -3.87 -1.69 3.02
C ASP A 46 -3.86 -2.80 4.08
N ALA A 47 -3.39 -4.00 3.73
CA ALA A 47 -3.20 -5.12 4.66
C ALA A 47 -2.05 -4.90 5.65
N ASP A 48 -1.07 -4.06 5.32
CA ASP A 48 0.19 -3.91 6.06
C ASP A 48 0.35 -2.58 6.80
N LEU A 49 -0.55 -1.62 6.61
CA LEU A 49 -0.53 -0.31 7.26
C LEU A 49 -0.95 -0.38 8.73
N SER A 50 -0.03 -0.07 9.64
CA SER A 50 -0.32 0.02 11.08
C SER A 50 -0.42 1.47 11.58
N PRO A 51 -1.23 1.75 12.62
CA PRO A 51 -1.25 3.07 13.26
C PRO A 51 0.11 3.53 13.81
N LYS A 52 0.94 2.57 14.29
CA LYS A 52 2.31 2.86 14.75
C LYS A 52 3.17 3.44 13.63
N LEU A 53 3.04 2.91 12.41
CA LEU A 53 3.77 3.42 11.25
C LEU A 53 3.37 4.87 10.95
N ALA A 54 2.08 5.19 10.91
CA ALA A 54 1.58 6.55 10.65
C ALA A 54 1.98 7.56 11.73
N LYS A 55 2.18 7.12 12.98
CA LYS A 55 2.70 7.96 14.07
C LYS A 55 4.18 8.33 13.87
N LEU A 56 5.01 7.37 13.45
CA LEU A 56 6.44 7.58 13.23
C LEU A 56 6.74 8.28 11.89
N TYR A 57 5.95 7.96 10.87
CA TYR A 57 6.11 8.45 9.50
C TYR A 57 4.79 9.08 9.02
N PRO A 58 4.56 10.38 9.25
CA PRO A 58 3.28 11.01 8.91
C PRO A 58 2.94 10.92 7.41
N VAL A 59 1.72 10.53 7.07
CA VAL A 59 1.24 10.34 5.67
C VAL A 59 1.29 11.59 4.79
N LYS A 60 1.41 12.78 5.40
CA LYS A 60 1.60 14.06 4.69
C LYS A 60 3.04 14.26 4.23
N LYS A 61 4.01 13.60 4.86
CA LYS A 61 5.46 13.72 4.59
C LYS A 61 6.03 12.50 3.90
N TRP A 62 5.34 11.36 3.93
CA TRP A 62 5.82 10.09 3.42
C TRP A 62 4.77 9.42 2.54
N GLY A 63 5.26 8.60 1.62
CA GLY A 63 4.48 7.67 0.81
C GLY A 63 5.37 6.52 0.35
N PHE A 64 4.82 5.66 -0.49
CA PHE A 64 5.50 4.45 -0.93
C PHE A 64 5.46 4.30 -2.44
N VAL A 65 6.55 3.77 -2.99
CA VAL A 65 6.63 3.32 -4.38
C VAL A 65 6.82 1.81 -4.38
N THR A 66 6.07 1.12 -5.23
CA THR A 66 6.23 -0.31 -5.51
C THR A 66 6.56 -0.51 -6.99
N GLU A 67 7.35 -1.54 -7.27
CA GLU A 67 7.75 -1.86 -8.63
C GLU A 67 7.97 -3.37 -8.71
N VAL A 68 7.34 -4.01 -9.68
CA VAL A 68 7.57 -5.40 -10.06
C VAL A 68 8.03 -5.43 -11.50
N GLU A 69 9.27 -5.84 -11.71
CA GLU A 69 9.87 -6.10 -13.02
C GLU A 69 10.06 -7.61 -13.20
N GLY A 70 10.05 -8.08 -14.44
CA GLY A 70 10.27 -9.49 -14.74
C GLY A 70 9.47 -10.00 -15.92
N GLY A 71 9.43 -11.31 -16.06
CA GLY A 71 8.74 -12.00 -17.14
C GLY A 71 9.23 -13.43 -17.31
N PHE A 72 8.92 -14.03 -18.45
CA PHE A 72 9.38 -15.36 -18.81
C PHE A 72 10.72 -15.29 -19.53
N ASP A 73 11.66 -16.15 -19.13
CA ASP A 73 12.88 -16.40 -19.91
C ASP A 73 12.61 -17.39 -21.07
N ASN A 74 13.67 -17.72 -21.82
CA ASN A 74 13.59 -18.63 -22.97
C ASN A 74 13.16 -20.05 -22.57
N ASP A 75 13.41 -20.46 -21.33
CA ASP A 75 13.07 -21.77 -20.78
C ASP A 75 11.70 -21.77 -20.09
N LYS A 76 10.94 -20.68 -20.24
CA LYS A 76 9.63 -20.46 -19.60
C LYS A 76 9.69 -20.46 -18.08
N ASN A 77 10.84 -20.13 -17.49
CA ASN A 77 10.90 -19.78 -16.08
C ASN A 77 10.38 -18.34 -15.91
N CYS A 78 9.52 -18.14 -14.92
CA CYS A 78 9.14 -16.80 -14.49
C CYS A 78 10.23 -16.25 -13.58
N VAL A 79 10.82 -15.10 -13.95
CA VAL A 79 11.82 -14.38 -13.17
C VAL A 79 11.23 -13.05 -12.73
N ILE A 80 11.29 -12.75 -11.44
CA ILE A 80 10.67 -11.58 -10.80
C ILE A 80 11.70 -10.84 -9.97
N THR A 81 11.69 -9.52 -10.09
CA THR A 81 12.31 -8.57 -9.15
C THR A 81 11.20 -7.66 -8.61
N ALA A 82 11.02 -7.61 -7.30
CA ALA A 82 10.07 -6.71 -6.65
C ALA A 82 10.80 -5.73 -5.74
N ARG A 83 10.47 -4.44 -5.84
CA ARG A 83 11.06 -3.37 -5.04
C ARG A 83 9.97 -2.61 -4.30
N THR A 84 10.30 -2.17 -3.10
CA THR A 84 9.46 -1.27 -2.31
C THR A 84 10.33 -0.18 -1.71
N MET A 85 9.88 1.07 -1.83
CA MET A 85 10.61 2.25 -1.39
C MET A 85 9.71 3.17 -0.58
N MET A 86 10.20 3.67 0.56
CA MET A 86 9.58 4.80 1.26
C MET A 86 10.16 6.10 0.74
N MET A 87 9.30 7.00 0.26
CA MET A 87 9.68 8.25 -0.38
C MET A 87 9.14 9.46 0.39
N PRO A 88 9.89 10.57 0.45
CA PRO A 88 9.34 11.86 0.85
C PRO A 88 8.19 12.26 -0.08
N ARG A 89 7.12 12.78 0.53
CA ARG A 89 5.92 13.24 -0.17
C ARG A 89 5.86 14.76 -0.17
N ASN A 90 5.50 15.33 -1.32
CA ASN A 90 5.17 16.74 -1.47
C ASN A 90 3.78 16.88 -2.09
N GLY A 91 2.76 17.16 -1.28
CA GLY A 91 1.38 17.24 -1.75
C GLY A 91 0.88 15.91 -2.32
N LYS A 92 0.73 15.81 -3.64
CA LYS A 92 0.27 14.59 -4.34
C LYS A 92 1.39 13.84 -5.08
N THR A 93 2.64 14.26 -4.92
CA THR A 93 3.78 13.64 -5.60
C THR A 93 4.76 13.03 -4.61
N LEU A 94 5.52 12.04 -5.08
CA LEU A 94 6.64 11.46 -4.34
C LEU A 94 7.95 11.97 -4.96
N SER A 95 8.86 12.42 -4.12
CA SER A 95 10.21 12.80 -4.54
C SER A 95 11.08 11.56 -4.54
N PHE A 96 11.81 11.33 -5.64
CA PHE A 96 12.70 10.19 -5.76
C PHE A 96 13.97 10.38 -4.92
N LYS A 97 13.83 10.17 -3.60
CA LYS A 97 14.89 10.18 -2.59
C LYS A 97 14.57 9.11 -1.54
N PRO A 98 14.77 7.81 -1.86
CA PRO A 98 14.34 6.73 -0.99
C PRO A 98 14.97 6.84 0.40
N ALA A 99 14.12 6.83 1.44
CA ALA A 99 14.59 6.79 2.83
C ALA A 99 14.81 5.35 3.32
N LYS A 100 14.03 4.41 2.79
CA LYS A 100 14.20 2.97 2.97
C LYS A 100 13.79 2.24 1.71
N THR A 101 14.50 1.17 1.41
CA THR A 101 14.26 0.32 0.24
C THR A 101 14.43 -1.13 0.65
N ALA A 102 13.61 -2.01 0.09
CA ALA A 102 13.86 -3.43 0.07
C ALA A 102 13.58 -3.97 -1.33
N THR A 103 14.39 -4.94 -1.74
CA THR A 103 14.27 -5.65 -3.01
C THR A 103 14.22 -7.15 -2.73
N THR A 104 13.33 -7.85 -3.41
CA THR A 104 13.18 -9.30 -3.34
C THR A 104 13.21 -9.87 -4.76
N TYR A 105 13.65 -11.12 -4.85
CA TYR A 105 13.80 -11.83 -6.11
C TYR A 105 13.07 -13.16 -6.04
N GLY A 106 12.53 -13.59 -7.16
CA GLY A 106 11.87 -14.88 -7.29
C GLY A 106 12.11 -15.49 -8.65
N VAL A 107 12.27 -16.81 -8.67
CA VAL A 107 12.26 -17.60 -9.90
C VAL A 107 11.32 -18.78 -9.69
N GLN A 108 10.51 -19.08 -10.69
CA GLN A 108 9.69 -20.29 -10.71
C GLN A 108 9.73 -20.91 -12.10
N SER A 109 10.15 -22.18 -12.16
CA SER A 109 10.29 -22.90 -13.41
C SER A 109 8.96 -23.31 -14.02
N ALA A 110 8.94 -23.42 -15.36
CA ALA A 110 7.81 -23.92 -16.15
C ALA A 110 6.44 -23.32 -15.72
N SER A 111 6.40 -22.00 -15.55
CA SER A 111 5.25 -21.33 -14.92
C SER A 111 4.20 -20.90 -15.95
N SER A 112 2.92 -20.92 -15.55
CA SER A 112 1.86 -20.18 -16.23
C SER A 112 1.94 -18.68 -15.90
N LEU A 113 1.24 -17.84 -16.67
CA LEU A 113 1.13 -16.41 -16.35
C LEU A 113 0.55 -16.18 -14.94
N GLU A 114 -0.46 -16.95 -14.56
CA GLU A 114 -1.10 -16.85 -13.25
C GLU A 114 -0.13 -17.20 -12.12
N GLN A 115 0.69 -18.23 -12.31
CA GLN A 115 1.76 -18.59 -11.37
C GLN A 115 2.81 -17.48 -11.27
N CYS A 116 3.16 -16.86 -12.41
CA CYS A 116 4.09 -15.74 -12.44
C CYS A 116 3.54 -14.49 -11.74
N GLN A 117 2.25 -14.19 -11.92
CA GLN A 117 1.54 -13.14 -11.18
C GLN A 117 1.46 -13.44 -9.67
N ALA A 118 1.26 -14.71 -9.30
CA ALA A 118 1.28 -15.12 -7.91
C ALA A 118 2.67 -14.94 -7.29
N LEU A 119 3.74 -15.31 -8.01
CA LEU A 119 5.12 -15.07 -7.60
C LEU A 119 5.39 -13.56 -7.45
N ALA A 120 4.99 -12.74 -8.43
CA ALA A 120 5.07 -11.28 -8.37
C ALA A 120 4.41 -10.71 -7.11
N LYS A 121 3.18 -11.11 -6.82
CA LYS A 121 2.46 -10.71 -5.62
C LYS A 121 3.21 -11.11 -4.35
N THR A 122 3.67 -12.36 -4.27
CA THR A 122 4.41 -12.87 -3.11
C THR A 122 5.69 -12.07 -2.88
N LYS A 123 6.48 -11.83 -3.93
CA LYS A 123 7.74 -11.07 -3.80
C LYS A 123 7.51 -9.61 -3.45
N LEU A 124 6.46 -8.98 -3.99
CA LEU A 124 6.09 -7.62 -3.57
C LEU A 124 5.64 -7.57 -2.11
N SER A 125 4.86 -8.54 -1.63
CA SER A 125 4.48 -8.62 -0.21
C SER A 125 5.68 -8.81 0.71
N GLU A 126 6.67 -9.63 0.29
CA GLU A 126 7.93 -9.79 1.02
C GLU A 126 8.72 -8.47 1.10
N SER A 127 8.83 -7.71 0.00
CA SER A 127 9.55 -6.42 0.00
C SER A 127 8.84 -5.35 0.83
N ILE A 128 7.50 -5.29 0.78
CA ILE A 128 6.69 -4.43 1.66
C ILE A 128 6.94 -4.77 3.13
N SER A 129 6.87 -6.06 3.47
CA SER A 129 7.12 -6.54 4.84
C SER A 129 8.53 -6.21 5.32
N ALA A 130 9.53 -6.29 4.45
CA ALA A 130 10.91 -5.93 4.76
C ALA A 130 11.06 -4.43 5.04
N VAL A 131 10.50 -3.55 4.18
CA VAL A 131 10.50 -2.09 4.42
C VAL A 131 9.79 -1.76 5.72
N ARG A 132 8.59 -2.31 5.95
CA ARG A 132 7.84 -2.07 7.19
C ARG A 132 8.63 -2.50 8.42
N SER A 133 9.23 -3.68 8.37
CA SER A 133 10.06 -4.18 9.47
C SER A 133 11.24 -3.25 9.76
N ALA A 134 11.92 -2.76 8.73
CA ALA A 134 13.03 -1.81 8.87
C ALA A 134 12.60 -0.44 9.45
N LEU A 135 11.34 -0.04 9.24
CA LEU A 135 10.78 1.20 9.78
C LEU A 135 10.30 1.06 11.23
N LEU A 136 9.86 -0.13 11.64
CA LEU A 136 9.24 -0.38 12.95
C LEU A 136 10.16 -1.01 13.99
N LYS A 137 11.30 -1.58 13.59
CA LYS A 137 12.35 -2.13 14.47
C LYS A 137 13.26 -1.06 15.10
N ASN A 138 12.94 0.21 14.94
CA ASN A 138 13.57 1.30 15.69
C ASN A 138 13.22 1.23 17.17
#